data_AF-A0A8S0G2F0-F1
#
_entry.id   AF-A0A8S0G2F0-F1
#
_cell.length_a   1.000
_cell.length_b   1.000
_cell.length_c   1.000
_cell.angle_alpha   90.00
_cell.angle_beta   90.00
_cell.angle_gamma   90.00
#
_symmetry.space_group_name_H-M   'P 1'
#
loop_
_entity.id
_entity.type
_entity.pdbx_description
1 polymer ?
#
loop_
_entity_poly.entity_id
_entity_poly.type
_entity_poly.pdbx_seq_one_letter_code
_entity_poly.pdbx_strand_id
1 'polypeptide(L)'
;MLYFEMAQLWAPELALSTDWCVSQGQLGGQQIVQHVDKTTWKSKTAFKDTVIDMARYKGNVDTLKIVDNDIRYKADSFIFNVAGAPEEVKQFSGISRPESWGRWSNAQLGDEVKIEYKHPLPKKFDLVITAKAYGNNASRPIPVRVGNEEQTLVLGNEVTTTTLHFDNPTDGSVLARCRHTGNCAAGTCLNQRREYPRTLAA
;
A
#
# COMPACT_ATOMS: atom_id res chain seq x y z
N MET A 1 -5.57 20.07 -6.06
CA MET A 1 -6.18 19.73 -4.76
C MET A 1 -5.16 18.86 -4.03
N LEU A 2 -4.45 19.43 -3.06
CA LEU A 2 -3.44 18.72 -2.28
C LEU A 2 -4.19 17.84 -1.27
N TYR A 3 -4.29 16.54 -1.54
CA TYR A 3 -4.69 15.56 -0.54
C TYR A 3 -3.57 15.51 0.49
N PHE A 4 -3.75 16.14 1.65
CA PHE A 4 -2.80 16.00 2.74
C PHE A 4 -3.13 14.72 3.51
N GLU A 5 -2.30 13.69 3.34
CA GLU A 5 -2.38 12.37 4.00
C GLU A 5 -1.96 12.45 5.48
N MET A 6 -2.44 13.47 6.20
CA MET A 6 -1.98 13.80 7.56
C MET A 6 -2.23 12.66 8.54
N ALA A 7 -3.32 11.92 8.33
CA ALA A 7 -3.64 10.75 9.14
C ALA A 7 -2.60 9.65 8.96
N GLN A 8 -2.19 9.36 7.73
CA GLN A 8 -1.19 8.32 7.45
C GLN A 8 0.21 8.68 7.96
N LEU A 9 0.49 9.98 8.08
CA LEU A 9 1.78 10.49 8.53
C LEU A 9 1.88 10.68 10.05
N TRP A 10 0.80 11.09 10.72
CA TRP A 10 0.82 11.51 12.13
C TRP A 10 -0.10 10.69 13.05
N ALA A 11 -0.94 9.81 12.52
CA ALA A 11 -1.84 8.94 13.27
C ALA A 11 -1.75 7.50 12.73
N PRO A 12 -0.74 6.71 13.16
CA PRO A 12 -0.54 5.34 12.69
C PRO A 12 -1.79 4.46 12.79
N GLU A 13 -2.64 4.70 13.80
CA GLU A 13 -3.91 4.03 14.01
C GLU A 13 -4.95 4.30 12.91
N LEU A 14 -4.80 5.39 12.16
CA LEU A 14 -5.64 5.77 11.02
C LEU A 14 -4.93 5.53 9.67
N ALA A 15 -3.73 4.96 9.65
CA ALA A 15 -2.93 4.80 8.43
C ALA A 15 -3.61 3.95 7.35
N LEU A 16 -4.51 3.05 7.76
CA LEU A 16 -5.27 2.19 6.85
C LEU A 16 -6.70 2.70 6.60
N SER A 17 -7.10 3.82 7.20
CA SER A 17 -8.43 4.38 7.02
C SER A 17 -8.53 5.12 5.68
N THR A 18 -9.60 4.86 4.95
CA THR A 18 -10.00 5.64 3.76
C THR A 18 -11.06 6.68 4.08
N ASP A 19 -11.42 6.83 5.35
CA ASP A 19 -12.45 7.75 5.79
C ASP A 19 -11.91 9.18 5.89
N TRP A 20 -12.83 10.13 5.95
CA TRP A 20 -12.49 11.51 6.20
C TRP A 20 -11.84 11.66 7.57
N CYS A 21 -10.72 12.38 7.59
CA CYS A 21 -10.05 12.79 8.81
C CYS A 21 -9.85 14.30 8.80
N VAL A 22 -9.85 14.92 9.98
CA VAL A 22 -9.49 16.32 10.15
C VAL A 22 -8.22 16.39 10.98
N SER A 23 -7.22 17.10 10.44
CA SER A 23 -6.01 17.47 11.18
C SER A 23 -6.13 18.90 11.66
N GLN A 24 -5.80 19.16 12.93
CA GLN A 24 -5.78 20.48 13.53
C GLN A 24 -4.51 20.70 14.35
N GLY A 25 -4.09 21.95 14.45
CA GLY A 25 -2.92 22.36 15.23
C GLY A 25 -2.01 23.28 14.43
N GLN A 26 -0.85 23.58 15.00
CA GLN A 26 0.23 24.34 14.36
C GLN A 26 1.38 23.39 14.08
N LEU A 27 2.09 23.47 12.95
CA LEU A 27 3.21 22.54 12.62
C LEU A 27 4.33 22.51 13.66
N GLY A 28 4.62 23.65 14.31
CA GLY A 28 5.57 23.70 15.43
C GLY A 28 4.92 23.57 16.81
N GLY A 29 3.60 23.36 16.86
CA GLY A 29 2.72 23.17 18.02
C GLY A 29 2.27 21.71 18.18
N GLN A 30 1.21 21.44 18.96
CA GLN A 30 0.61 20.10 19.01
C GLN A 30 -0.32 19.89 17.80
N GLN A 31 -0.18 18.75 17.10
CA GLN A 31 -1.12 18.30 16.08
C GLN A 31 -2.09 17.28 16.67
N ILE A 32 -3.34 17.33 16.23
CA ILE A 32 -4.34 16.30 16.50
C ILE A 32 -4.94 15.87 15.17
N VAL A 33 -5.06 14.57 14.96
CA VAL A 33 -5.83 14.00 13.86
C VAL A 33 -7.05 13.32 14.45
N GLN A 34 -8.22 13.60 13.88
CA GLN A 34 -9.48 13.02 14.31
C GLN A 34 -10.20 12.43 13.11
N HIS A 35 -10.65 11.19 13.27
CA HIS A 35 -11.56 10.53 12.33
C HIS A 35 -12.93 11.22 12.33
N VAL A 36 -13.54 11.33 11.15
CA VAL A 36 -14.87 11.91 10.97
C VAL A 36 -15.87 10.78 10.72
N ASP A 37 -16.61 10.45 11.77
CA ASP A 37 -17.60 9.37 11.82
C ASP A 37 -19.02 9.79 11.39
N LYS A 38 -19.24 11.10 11.18
CA LYS A 38 -20.58 11.69 10.99
C LYS A 38 -20.67 12.48 9.68
N THR A 39 -21.86 12.46 9.08
CA THR A 39 -22.20 13.22 7.86
C THR A 39 -22.11 14.74 8.03
N THR A 40 -22.21 15.24 9.26
CA THR A 40 -21.97 16.64 9.61
C THR A 40 -21.00 16.69 10.78
N TRP A 41 -19.85 17.31 10.55
CA TRP A 41 -18.81 17.46 11.56
C TRP A 41 -18.62 18.95 11.88
N LYS A 42 -18.72 19.29 13.17
CA LYS A 42 -18.53 20.67 13.67
C LYS A 42 -17.40 20.65 14.69
N SER A 43 -16.38 21.47 14.46
CA SER A 43 -15.31 21.68 15.42
C SER A 43 -15.05 23.17 15.62
N LYS A 44 -14.63 23.53 16.83
CA LYS A 44 -14.09 24.85 17.13
C LYS A 44 -12.57 24.74 17.11
N THR A 45 -11.93 25.37 16.13
CA THR A 45 -10.46 25.44 16.08
C THR A 45 -9.97 26.41 17.15
N ALA A 46 -9.17 25.91 18.08
CA ALA A 46 -8.51 26.73 19.09
C ALA A 46 -7.00 26.61 18.90
N PHE A 47 -6.40 27.62 18.27
CA PHE A 47 -4.95 27.73 18.20
C PHE A 47 -4.47 28.28 19.54
N LYS A 48 -4.08 27.39 20.45
CA LYS A 48 -3.39 27.81 21.67
C LYS A 48 -2.04 28.40 21.26
N ASP A 49 -1.62 29.48 21.91
CA ASP A 49 -0.24 29.97 21.81
C ASP A 49 0.68 28.93 22.46
N THR A 50 1.11 27.97 21.64
CA THR A 50 2.10 26.98 22.01
C THR A 50 3.48 27.52 21.67
N VAL A 51 4.46 27.26 22.54
CA VAL A 51 5.87 27.48 22.19
C VAL A 51 6.16 26.71 20.91
N ILE A 52 6.51 27.45 19.86
CA ILE A 52 6.87 26.89 18.57
C ILE A 52 8.22 26.21 18.73
N ASP A 53 8.20 24.88 18.70
CA ASP A 53 9.39 24.07 18.68
C ASP A 53 9.85 23.95 17.22
N MET A 54 11.01 24.53 16.91
CA MET A 54 11.59 24.53 15.57
C MET A 54 12.03 23.14 15.11
N ALA A 55 12.42 22.25 16.03
CA ALA A 55 12.75 20.87 15.70
C ALA A 55 11.48 20.09 15.33
N ARG A 56 10.40 20.28 16.10
CA ARG A 56 9.07 19.72 15.77
C ARG A 56 8.55 20.28 14.44
N TYR A 57 8.65 21.59 14.23
CA TYR A 57 8.26 22.22 12.97
C TYR A 57 9.00 21.61 11.79
N LYS A 58 10.33 21.50 11.89
CA LYS A 58 11.16 20.90 10.84
C LYS A 58 10.79 19.43 10.61
N GLY A 59 10.62 18.65 11.67
CA GLY A 59 10.19 17.25 11.59
C GLY A 59 8.87 17.11 10.83
N ASN A 60 7.85 17.88 11.22
CA ASN A 60 6.54 17.85 10.56
C ASN A 60 6.63 18.30 9.09
N VAL A 61 7.37 19.36 8.79
CA VAL A 61 7.60 19.81 7.40
C VAL A 61 8.33 18.74 6.58
N ASP A 62 9.28 18.03 7.16
CA ASP A 62 10.00 16.96 6.48
C ASP A 62 9.08 15.74 6.25
N THR A 63 8.20 15.42 7.20
CA THR A 63 7.13 14.42 7.01
C THR A 63 6.15 14.80 5.89
N LEU A 64 5.78 16.08 5.77
CA LEU A 64 4.91 16.57 4.68
C LEU A 64 5.52 16.45 3.28
N LYS A 65 6.85 16.28 3.17
CA LYS A 65 7.54 16.11 1.90
C LYS A 65 7.68 14.66 1.49
N ILE A 66 7.32 13.71 2.36
CA ILE A 66 7.31 12.29 2.03
C ILE A 66 6.31 12.11 0.89
N VAL A 67 6.77 11.54 -0.22
CA VAL A 67 5.90 11.23 -1.35
C VAL A 67 5.07 9.98 -1.04
N ASP A 68 3.88 9.86 -1.63
CA ASP A 68 2.92 8.79 -1.39
C ASP A 68 3.57 7.38 -1.42
N ASN A 69 4.57 7.17 -2.29
CA ASN A 69 5.25 5.88 -2.44
C ASN A 69 6.29 5.58 -1.35
N ASP A 70 6.69 6.56 -0.55
CA ASP A 70 7.66 6.42 0.55
C ASP A 70 6.97 6.28 1.92
N ILE A 71 5.65 6.45 1.97
CA ILE A 71 4.85 6.18 3.18
C ILE A 71 4.89 4.69 3.50
N ARG A 72 5.05 4.34 4.78
CA ARG A 72 5.04 2.96 5.27
C ARG A 72 4.04 2.80 6.39
N TYR A 73 3.28 1.71 6.36
CA TYR A 73 2.27 1.38 7.36
C TYR A 73 2.45 -0.06 7.89
N LYS A 74 1.97 -0.31 9.10
CA LYS A 74 1.99 -1.64 9.71
C LYS A 74 0.84 -2.49 9.20
N ALA A 75 1.12 -3.45 8.33
CA ALA A 75 0.13 -4.42 7.83
C ALA A 75 0.82 -5.67 7.29
N ASP A 76 0.14 -6.82 7.37
CA ASP A 76 0.67 -8.09 6.82
C ASP A 76 0.45 -8.22 5.31
N SER A 77 -0.22 -7.25 4.68
CA SER A 77 -0.58 -7.29 3.27
C SER A 77 -0.50 -5.91 2.61
N PHE A 78 -0.23 -5.91 1.31
CA PHE A 78 -0.25 -4.69 0.51
C PHE A 78 -1.70 -4.26 0.28
N ILE A 79 -2.08 -3.12 0.87
CA ILE A 79 -3.39 -2.49 0.72
C ILE A 79 -3.31 -1.43 -0.37
N PHE A 80 -3.92 -1.72 -1.53
CA PHE A 80 -3.77 -0.85 -2.71
C PHE A 80 -4.63 0.42 -2.64
N ASN A 81 -5.72 0.46 -1.87
CA ASN A 81 -6.59 1.65 -1.80
C ASN A 81 -6.12 2.74 -0.82
N VAL A 82 -4.96 2.57 -0.16
CA VAL A 82 -4.32 3.58 0.70
C VAL A 82 -2.94 3.94 0.15
N ALA A 83 -2.40 5.10 0.52
CA ALA A 83 -1.06 5.52 0.13
C ALA A 83 0.02 4.68 0.80
N GLY A 84 1.23 4.66 0.23
CA GLY A 84 2.34 3.89 0.78
C GLY A 84 2.24 2.38 0.56
N ALA A 85 3.00 1.66 1.39
CA ALA A 85 3.10 0.20 1.39
C ALA A 85 3.38 -0.35 2.80
N PRO A 86 3.26 -1.66 3.04
CA PRO A 86 3.68 -2.29 4.29
C PRO A 86 5.14 -1.99 4.64
N GLU A 87 5.47 -2.00 5.93
CA GLU A 87 6.84 -1.80 6.41
C GLU A 87 7.85 -2.79 5.82
N GLU A 88 7.42 -3.98 5.43
CA GLU A 88 8.24 -5.02 4.79
C GLU A 88 8.60 -4.68 3.34
N VAL A 89 7.87 -3.76 2.71
CA VAL A 89 8.14 -3.31 1.34
C VAL A 89 9.24 -2.26 1.37
N LYS A 90 10.33 -2.54 0.65
CA LYS A 90 11.42 -1.61 0.44
C LYS A 90 11.01 -0.51 -0.53
N GLN A 91 10.48 -0.89 -1.69
CA GLN A 91 9.99 0.04 -2.71
C GLN A 91 8.97 -0.63 -3.63
N PHE A 92 8.17 0.17 -4.33
CA PHE A 92 7.24 -0.31 -5.34
C PHE A 92 7.09 0.69 -6.49
N SER A 93 6.70 0.20 -7.67
CA SER A 93 6.53 1.01 -8.87
C SER A 93 5.53 0.38 -9.86
N GLY A 94 5.19 1.12 -10.91
CA GLY A 94 4.28 0.65 -11.96
C GLY A 94 2.81 0.62 -11.55
N ILE A 95 2.42 1.27 -10.45
CA ILE A 95 1.03 1.40 -9.98
C ILE A 95 0.61 2.87 -9.88
N SER A 96 -0.67 3.15 -10.14
CA SER A 96 -1.28 4.48 -10.09
C SER A 96 -1.45 5.00 -8.66
N ARG A 97 -1.98 6.23 -8.56
CA ARG A 97 -2.50 6.77 -7.30
C ARG A 97 -3.64 5.89 -6.75
N PRO A 98 -3.84 5.84 -5.42
CA PRO A 98 -4.96 5.14 -4.79
C PRO A 98 -6.32 5.63 -5.28
N GLU A 99 -7.24 4.68 -5.42
CA GLU A 99 -8.68 4.89 -5.57
C GLU A 99 -9.42 4.15 -4.45
N SER A 100 -10.68 4.49 -4.19
CA SER A 100 -11.46 3.92 -3.08
C SER A 100 -11.50 2.38 -3.06
N TRP A 101 -11.41 1.75 -4.24
CA TRP A 101 -11.48 0.30 -4.41
C TRP A 101 -10.10 -0.38 -4.63
N GLY A 102 -9.02 0.36 -4.93
CA GLY A 102 -7.72 -0.21 -5.28
C GLY A 102 -6.80 0.73 -6.07
N ARG A 103 -5.88 0.17 -6.86
CA ARG A 103 -4.99 0.91 -7.79
C ARG A 103 -4.88 0.21 -9.13
N TRP A 104 -4.55 0.96 -10.17
CA TRP A 104 -4.26 0.40 -11.49
C TRP A 104 -2.78 0.16 -11.66
N SER A 105 -2.39 -0.95 -12.29
CA SER A 105 -1.09 -0.99 -12.95
C SER A 105 -1.06 0.08 -14.03
N ASN A 106 0.02 0.85 -14.11
CA ASN A 106 0.15 1.94 -15.05
C ASN A 106 1.46 1.86 -15.81
N ALA A 107 1.37 1.53 -17.10
CA ALA A 107 2.53 1.43 -18.00
C ALA A 107 3.32 2.74 -18.15
N GLN A 108 2.70 3.91 -17.89
CA GLN A 108 3.40 5.20 -17.90
C GLN A 108 4.27 5.42 -16.66
N LEU A 109 3.99 4.69 -15.57
CA LEU A 109 4.73 4.77 -14.29
C LEU A 109 5.76 3.65 -14.15
N GLY A 110 5.79 2.72 -15.11
CA GLY A 110 6.74 1.61 -15.17
C GLY A 110 6.24 0.55 -16.14
N ASP A 111 7.17 -0.08 -16.87
CA ASP A 111 6.84 -1.14 -17.84
C ASP A 111 6.16 -2.36 -17.20
N GLU A 112 6.32 -2.51 -15.88
CA GLU A 112 5.74 -3.56 -15.07
C GLU A 112 5.48 -3.06 -13.65
N VAL A 113 4.57 -3.73 -12.95
CA VAL A 113 4.40 -3.57 -11.51
C VAL A 113 5.57 -4.28 -10.83
N LYS A 114 6.28 -3.58 -9.95
CA LYS A 114 7.34 -4.15 -9.10
C LYS A 114 7.06 -3.85 -7.65
N ILE A 115 7.18 -4.86 -6.80
CA ILE A 115 7.15 -4.73 -5.34
C ILE A 115 8.40 -5.43 -4.81
N GLU A 116 9.34 -4.67 -4.27
CA GLU A 116 10.57 -5.17 -3.67
C GLU A 116 10.42 -5.19 -2.15
N TYR A 117 10.71 -6.32 -1.53
CA TYR A 117 10.69 -6.52 -0.09
C TYR A 117 12.07 -6.29 0.53
N LYS A 118 12.10 -5.84 1.79
CA LYS A 118 13.32 -5.63 2.58
C LYS A 118 14.07 -6.95 2.83
N HIS A 119 13.36 -8.06 2.88
CA HIS A 119 13.89 -9.40 3.04
C HIS A 119 13.40 -10.31 1.92
N PRO A 120 14.16 -11.37 1.57
CA PRO A 120 13.68 -12.41 0.67
C PRO A 120 12.29 -12.92 1.05
N LEU A 121 11.49 -13.21 0.02
CA LEU A 121 10.21 -13.91 0.20
C LEU A 121 10.46 -15.35 0.69
N PRO A 122 9.53 -15.96 1.44
CA PRO A 122 9.70 -17.34 1.91
C PRO A 122 10.01 -18.31 0.77
N LYS A 123 10.72 -19.41 1.06
CA LYS A 123 11.04 -20.45 0.07
C LYS A 123 9.80 -21.05 -0.59
N LYS A 124 8.68 -21.11 0.12
CA LYS A 124 7.37 -21.49 -0.40
C LYS A 124 6.33 -20.58 0.21
N PHE A 125 5.45 -20.03 -0.61
CA PHE A 125 4.39 -19.17 -0.13
C PHE A 125 3.24 -19.10 -1.12
N ASP A 126 2.08 -18.74 -0.58
CA ASP A 126 0.90 -18.40 -1.35
C ASP A 126 0.85 -16.89 -1.55
N LEU A 127 0.66 -16.49 -2.81
CA LEU A 127 0.38 -15.13 -3.21
C LEU A 127 -1.12 -14.99 -3.45
N VAL A 128 -1.83 -14.44 -2.47
CA VAL A 128 -3.27 -14.18 -2.56
C VAL A 128 -3.50 -12.79 -3.14
N ILE A 129 -4.09 -12.71 -4.34
CA ILE A 129 -4.36 -11.47 -5.07
C ILE A 129 -5.87 -11.29 -5.24
N THR A 130 -6.40 -10.15 -4.81
CA THR A 130 -7.79 -9.76 -5.14
C THR A 130 -7.75 -8.67 -6.20
N ALA A 131 -8.25 -8.92 -7.40
CA ALA A 131 -8.04 -7.99 -8.51
C ALA A 131 -9.12 -8.16 -9.58
N LYS A 132 -9.15 -7.20 -10.52
CA LYS A 132 -9.93 -7.31 -11.76
C LYS A 132 -9.11 -6.80 -12.94
N ALA A 133 -9.45 -7.20 -14.14
CA ALA A 133 -8.92 -6.61 -15.36
C ALA A 133 -9.87 -5.54 -15.91
N TYR A 134 -9.34 -4.66 -16.76
CA TYR A 134 -10.11 -3.61 -17.40
C TYR A 134 -10.29 -3.89 -18.90
N GLY A 135 -11.54 -3.90 -19.35
CA GLY A 135 -11.90 -3.97 -20.77
C GLY A 135 -11.23 -5.15 -21.47
N ASN A 136 -10.49 -4.87 -22.54
CA ASN A 136 -9.85 -5.90 -23.37
C ASN A 136 -8.71 -6.65 -22.67
N ASN A 137 -8.29 -6.23 -21.48
CA ASN A 137 -7.31 -6.95 -20.68
C ASN A 137 -7.94 -8.10 -19.88
N ALA A 138 -9.27 -8.17 -19.81
CA ALA A 138 -9.96 -9.28 -19.17
C ALA A 138 -9.70 -10.61 -19.89
N SER A 139 -9.58 -11.66 -19.10
CA SER A 139 -9.26 -13.03 -19.53
C SER A 139 -7.92 -13.17 -20.25
N ARG A 140 -7.05 -12.15 -20.22
CA ARG A 140 -5.68 -12.25 -20.71
C ARG A 140 -4.77 -12.84 -19.64
N PRO A 141 -3.81 -13.70 -20.02
CA PRO A 141 -2.82 -14.22 -19.09
C PRO A 141 -1.90 -13.08 -18.62
N ILE A 142 -1.77 -12.98 -17.30
CA ILE A 142 -0.92 -12.02 -16.60
C ILE A 142 0.17 -12.80 -15.89
N PRO A 143 1.39 -12.88 -16.44
CA PRO A 143 2.51 -13.54 -15.78
C PRO A 143 2.97 -12.77 -14.53
N VAL A 144 3.13 -13.48 -13.42
CA VAL A 144 3.60 -12.98 -12.12
C VAL A 144 4.85 -13.76 -11.73
N ARG A 145 5.92 -13.07 -11.36
CA ARG A 145 7.25 -13.65 -11.13
C ARG A 145 7.78 -13.34 -9.74
N VAL A 146 8.49 -14.32 -9.19
CA VAL A 146 9.38 -14.19 -8.04
C VAL A 146 10.66 -14.98 -8.29
N GLY A 147 11.80 -14.30 -8.29
CA GLY A 147 13.07 -14.94 -8.67
C GLY A 147 12.98 -15.51 -10.09
N ASN A 148 13.20 -16.82 -10.21
CA ASN A 148 13.09 -17.54 -11.49
C ASN A 148 11.73 -18.22 -11.70
N GLU A 149 10.83 -18.19 -10.71
CA GLU A 149 9.51 -18.83 -10.80
C GLU A 149 8.48 -17.86 -11.38
N GLU A 150 7.60 -18.41 -12.22
CA GLU A 150 6.52 -17.67 -12.87
C GLU A 150 5.19 -18.43 -12.72
N GLN A 151 4.16 -17.70 -12.30
CA GLN A 151 2.78 -18.17 -12.24
C GLN A 151 1.92 -17.30 -13.16
N THR A 152 0.89 -17.88 -13.78
CA THR A 152 -0.04 -17.12 -14.62
C THR A 152 -1.30 -16.76 -13.84
N LEU A 153 -1.58 -15.48 -13.74
CA LEU A 153 -2.83 -14.94 -13.23
C LEU A 153 -3.80 -14.68 -14.39
N VAL A 154 -5.07 -15.04 -14.24
CA VAL A 154 -6.13 -14.66 -15.20
C VAL A 154 -7.22 -13.94 -14.42
N LEU A 155 -7.57 -12.73 -14.87
CA LEU A 155 -8.56 -11.88 -14.21
C LEU A 155 -9.73 -11.58 -15.16
N GLY A 156 -10.95 -11.62 -14.64
CA GLY A 156 -12.15 -11.16 -15.35
C GLY A 156 -12.39 -9.66 -15.17
N ASN A 157 -13.57 -9.18 -15.61
CA ASN A 157 -13.99 -7.79 -15.38
C ASN A 157 -14.52 -7.55 -13.96
N GLU A 158 -14.83 -8.63 -13.24
CA GLU A 158 -15.27 -8.58 -11.84
C GLU A 158 -14.10 -8.75 -10.88
N VAL A 159 -14.24 -8.20 -9.67
CA VAL A 159 -13.26 -8.36 -8.61
C VAL A 159 -13.31 -9.80 -8.09
N THR A 160 -12.20 -10.52 -8.23
CA THR A 160 -12.06 -11.90 -7.75
C THR A 160 -10.77 -12.07 -6.98
N THR A 161 -10.76 -13.02 -6.03
CA THR A 161 -9.55 -13.43 -5.31
C THR A 161 -8.97 -14.69 -5.92
N THR A 162 -7.70 -14.65 -6.31
CA THR A 162 -6.94 -15.76 -6.88
C THR A 162 -5.70 -16.01 -6.04
N THR A 163 -5.36 -17.27 -5.81
CA THR A 163 -4.14 -17.65 -5.10
C THR A 163 -3.16 -18.25 -6.10
N LEU A 164 -1.93 -17.73 -6.12
CA LEU A 164 -0.82 -18.28 -6.88
C LEU A 164 0.18 -18.92 -5.92
N HIS A 165 0.70 -20.09 -6.28
CA HIS A 165 1.58 -20.86 -5.42
C HIS A 165 3.02 -20.75 -5.91
N PHE A 166 3.91 -20.16 -5.12
CA PHE A 166 5.31 -19.97 -5.51
C PHE A 166 6.25 -20.89 -4.74
N ASP A 167 7.19 -21.48 -5.47
CA ASP A 167 8.48 -21.89 -4.93
C ASP A 167 9.45 -20.71 -5.13
N ASN A 168 10.38 -20.48 -4.22
CA ASN A 168 11.34 -19.38 -4.30
C ASN A 168 12.72 -19.87 -3.85
N PRO A 169 13.30 -20.86 -4.55
CA PRO A 169 14.55 -21.48 -4.13
C PRO A 169 15.71 -20.48 -4.17
N THR A 170 15.60 -19.40 -4.96
CA THR A 170 16.64 -18.39 -5.18
C THR A 170 16.59 -17.21 -4.21
N ASP A 171 15.74 -17.24 -3.18
CA ASP A 171 15.60 -16.13 -2.21
C ASP A 171 15.25 -14.78 -2.88
N GLY A 172 14.41 -14.83 -3.92
CA GLY A 172 13.90 -13.64 -4.58
C GLY A 172 13.15 -12.73 -3.60
N SER A 173 13.45 -11.43 -3.63
CA SER A 173 12.77 -10.40 -2.84
C SER A 173 11.87 -9.49 -3.69
N VAL A 174 11.79 -9.73 -4.99
CA VAL A 174 11.02 -8.90 -5.94
C VAL A 174 9.87 -9.71 -6.49
N LEU A 175 8.65 -9.18 -6.30
CA LEU A 175 7.46 -9.59 -7.01
C LEU A 175 7.28 -8.68 -8.23
N ALA A 176 7.20 -9.25 -9.42
CA ALA A 176 7.02 -8.49 -10.66
C ALA A 176 5.95 -9.11 -11.56
N ARG A 177 5.27 -8.28 -12.36
CA ARG A 177 4.39 -8.73 -13.45
C ARG A 177 5.10 -8.60 -14.79
N CYS A 178 5.09 -9.60 -15.67
CA CYS A 178 5.83 -9.48 -16.93
C CYS A 178 5.30 -8.40 -17.91
N ARG A 179 6.21 -7.96 -18.79
CA ARG A 179 6.14 -6.79 -19.70
C ARG A 179 5.11 -6.86 -20.84
N HIS A 180 4.24 -7.87 -20.92
CA HIS A 180 3.30 -8.00 -22.05
C HIS A 180 1.99 -7.23 -21.82
N THR A 181 1.98 -5.99 -22.32
CA THR A 181 0.83 -5.27 -22.91
C THR A 181 -0.55 -5.48 -22.25
N GLY A 182 -0.75 -4.86 -21.09
CA GLY A 182 -2.10 -4.70 -20.53
C GLY A 182 -2.14 -3.92 -19.21
N ASN A 183 -3.06 -2.96 -19.10
CA ASN A 183 -3.39 -2.31 -17.82
C ASN A 183 -4.34 -3.24 -17.03
N CYS A 184 -3.89 -3.72 -15.87
CA CYS A 184 -4.67 -4.53 -14.93
C CYS A 184 -4.99 -3.70 -13.68
N ALA A 185 -6.16 -3.88 -13.08
CA ALA A 185 -6.47 -3.33 -11.76
C ALA A 185 -5.87 -4.23 -10.70
N ALA A 186 -5.09 -3.71 -9.76
CA ALA A 186 -4.79 -4.38 -8.50
C ALA A 186 -5.82 -3.91 -7.46
N GLY A 187 -6.78 -4.79 -7.14
CA GLY A 187 -7.61 -4.64 -5.95
C GLY A 187 -6.89 -5.12 -4.69
N THR A 188 -7.52 -4.95 -3.54
CA THR A 188 -6.93 -5.24 -2.23
C THR A 188 -6.72 -6.72 -1.96
N CYS A 189 -5.49 -7.22 -2.10
CA CYS A 189 -4.79 -8.07 -1.14
C CYS A 189 -3.52 -8.62 -1.76
N LEU A 190 -2.48 -8.72 -0.94
CA LEU A 190 -1.29 -9.52 -1.17
C LEU A 190 -0.98 -10.16 0.19
N ASN A 191 -1.67 -11.26 0.51
CA ASN A 191 -1.49 -11.93 1.80
C ASN A 191 -0.43 -13.02 1.65
N GLN A 192 0.73 -12.83 2.30
CA GLN A 192 1.69 -13.91 2.51
C GLN A 192 1.22 -14.70 3.74
N ARG A 193 0.55 -15.84 3.54
CA ARG A 193 0.44 -16.80 4.66
C ARG A 193 1.84 -17.35 4.95
N ARG A 194 2.51 -16.80 5.96
CA ARG A 194 3.64 -17.45 6.62
C ARG A 194 3.09 -18.56 7.51
N GLU A 195 3.22 -19.81 7.08
CA GLU A 195 3.24 -20.92 8.02
C GLU A 195 4.55 -20.85 8.80
N TYR A 196 4.53 -20.20 9.97
CA TYR A 196 5.56 -20.44 10.97
C TYR A 196 5.30 -21.83 11.57
N PRO A 197 6.29 -22.76 11.58
CA PRO A 197 6.17 -23.93 12.43
C PRO A 197 6.14 -23.43 13.88
N ARG A 198 4.97 -23.55 14.53
CA ARG A 198 4.86 -23.41 15.98
C ARG A 198 5.75 -24.49 16.58
N THR A 199 6.93 -24.12 17.02
CA THR A 199 7.67 -24.91 17.99
C THR A 199 6.84 -24.85 19.27
N LEU A 200 6.15 -25.95 19.57
CA LEU A 200 5.69 -26.25 20.92
C LEU A 200 6.94 -26.28 21.80
N ALA A 201 7.18 -25.20 22.53
CA ALA A 201 7.97 -25.26 23.75
C ALA A 201 7.04 -25.82 24.84
N ALA A 202 7.50 -26.93 25.43
CA ALA A 202 6.94 -27.55 26.62
C ALA A 202 7.08 -26.66 27.86
#